data_AF-A0A7C0UYX5-F1
#
_entry.id   AF-A0A7C0UYX5-F1
#
_cell.length_a   1.000
_cell.length_b   1.000
_cell.length_c   1.000
_cell.angle_alpha   90.00
_cell.angle_beta   90.00
_cell.angle_gamma   90.00
#
_symmetry.space_group_name_H-M   'P 1'
#
loop_
_entity.id
_entity.type
_entity.pdbx_description
1 polymer ?
#
loop_
_entity_poly.entity_id
_entity_poly.type
_entity_poly.pdbx_seq_one_letter_code
_entity_poly.pdbx_strand_id
1 'polypeptide(L)'
;MSEERMGLLEEMDAFWYRRLRPVLPSGVLRAMGRFGYGIAKDMVKLSLMGFQEFPDSSRGYVLEKVLSIIRRARIEKEVLRELMRFMSDEEVEEMRREARLEQGLLT
;
A
#
# COMPACT_ATOMS: atom_id res chain seq x y z
N MET A 1 -8.58 14.46 -19.59
CA MET A 1 -7.39 13.69 -20.04
C MET A 1 -7.55 13.46 -21.53
N SER A 2 -6.46 13.49 -22.32
CA SER A 2 -6.53 13.11 -23.74
C SER A 2 -6.85 11.62 -23.92
N GLU A 3 -7.40 11.23 -25.06
CA GLU A 3 -7.73 9.82 -25.39
C GLU A 3 -6.51 8.90 -25.26
N GLU A 4 -5.33 9.36 -25.68
CA GLU A 4 -4.06 8.64 -25.56
C GLU A 4 -3.71 8.33 -24.09
N ARG A 5 -3.98 9.28 -23.18
CA ARG A 5 -3.76 9.09 -21.73
C ARG A 5 -4.77 8.12 -21.11
N MET A 6 -5.98 8.06 -21.64
CA MET A 6 -6.96 7.02 -21.26
C MET A 6 -6.53 5.64 -21.74
N GLY A 7 -6.04 5.53 -22.98
CA GLY A 7 -5.55 4.28 -23.56
C GLY A 7 -4.48 3.62 -22.70
N LEU A 8 -3.50 4.39 -22.19
CA LEU A 8 -2.45 3.85 -21.33
C LEU A 8 -3.00 3.23 -20.02
N LEU A 9 -3.99 3.85 -19.38
CA LEU A 9 -4.57 3.32 -18.15
C LEU A 9 -5.40 2.04 -18.40
N GLU A 10 -6.04 1.95 -19.57
CA GLU A 10 -6.75 0.75 -20.01
C GLU A 10 -5.80 -0.40 -20.35
N GLU A 11 -4.66 -0.10 -20.98
CA GLU A 11 -3.59 -1.08 -21.22
C GLU A 11 -3.03 -1.65 -19.93
N MET A 12 -2.86 -0.82 -18.90
CA MET A 12 -2.46 -1.30 -17.57
C MET A 12 -3.50 -2.26 -16.98
N ASP A 13 -4.79 -1.94 -17.08
CA ASP A 13 -5.84 -2.86 -16.62
C ASP A 13 -5.81 -4.18 -17.41
N ALA A 14 -5.67 -4.10 -18.73
CA ALA A 14 -5.57 -5.28 -19.59
C ALA A 14 -4.35 -6.14 -19.21
N PHE A 15 -3.20 -5.53 -18.94
CA PHE A 15 -2.00 -6.23 -18.47
C PHE A 15 -2.26 -6.97 -17.15
N TRP A 16 -2.86 -6.29 -16.17
CA TRP A 16 -3.21 -6.92 -14.90
C TRP A 16 -4.08 -8.16 -15.11
N TYR A 17 -5.19 -8.04 -15.83
CA TYR A 17 -6.15 -9.14 -15.94
C TYR A 17 -5.67 -10.27 -16.87
N ARG A 18 -4.98 -9.94 -17.96
CA ARG A 18 -4.61 -10.90 -19.01
C ARG A 18 -3.23 -11.51 -18.83
N ARG A 19 -2.30 -10.84 -18.14
CA ARG A 19 -0.90 -11.28 -18.01
C ARG A 19 -0.52 -11.59 -16.57
N LEU A 20 -0.69 -10.62 -15.66
CA LEU A 20 -0.14 -10.75 -14.29
C LEU A 20 -1.02 -11.59 -13.35
N ARG A 21 -2.34 -11.31 -13.29
CA ARG A 21 -3.27 -12.05 -12.42
C ARG A 21 -3.26 -13.57 -12.65
N PRO A 22 -3.21 -14.10 -13.90
CA PRO A 22 -3.23 -15.54 -14.14
C PRO A 22 -1.99 -16.30 -13.65
N VAL A 23 -0.83 -15.66 -13.60
CA VAL A 23 0.44 -16.32 -13.20
C VAL A 23 0.65 -16.34 -11.68
N LEU A 24 -0.14 -15.58 -10.92
CA LEU A 24 -0.03 -15.53 -9.45
C LEU A 24 -0.78 -16.72 -8.82
N PRO A 25 -0.07 -17.62 -8.11
CA PRO A 25 -0.58 -18.96 -7.80
C PRO A 25 -1.62 -18.99 -6.67
N SER A 26 -1.69 -17.95 -5.83
CA SER A 26 -2.59 -17.92 -4.67
C SER A 26 -3.43 -16.65 -4.60
N GLY A 27 -4.55 -16.73 -3.86
CA GLY A 27 -5.38 -15.56 -3.58
C GLY A 27 -4.62 -14.45 -2.85
N VAL A 28 -3.72 -14.81 -1.94
CA VAL A 28 -2.86 -13.86 -1.20
C VAL A 28 -1.93 -13.12 -2.16
N LEU A 29 -1.21 -13.86 -3.03
CA LEU A 29 -0.30 -13.24 -4.00
C LEU A 29 -1.06 -12.37 -5.01
N ARG A 30 -2.26 -12.79 -5.44
CA ARG A 30 -3.13 -11.95 -6.28
C ARG A 30 -3.57 -10.67 -5.58
N ALA A 31 -3.86 -10.71 -4.28
CA ALA A 31 -4.24 -9.52 -3.51
C ALA A 31 -3.05 -8.55 -3.35
N MET A 32 -1.87 -9.06 -2.98
CA MET A 32 -0.63 -8.28 -2.90
C MET A 32 -0.26 -7.67 -4.25
N GLY A 33 -0.31 -8.47 -5.32
CA GLY A 33 -0.06 -8.00 -6.68
C GLY A 33 -1.06 -6.93 -7.12
N ARG A 34 -2.35 -7.11 -6.84
CA ARG A 34 -3.40 -6.14 -7.23
C ARG A 34 -3.17 -4.78 -6.59
N PHE A 35 -2.66 -4.80 -5.37
CA PHE A 35 -2.33 -3.61 -4.62
C PHE A 35 -1.10 -2.90 -5.17
N GLY A 36 0.04 -3.59 -5.27
CA GLY A 36 1.26 -2.99 -5.79
C GLY A 36 1.04 -2.44 -7.20
N TYR A 37 0.36 -3.20 -8.04
CA TYR A 37 -0.03 -2.76 -9.38
C TYR A 37 -1.04 -1.60 -9.37
N GLY A 38 -1.93 -1.57 -8.37
CA GLY A 38 -2.86 -0.46 -8.15
C GLY A 38 -2.13 0.85 -7.82
N ILE A 39 -1.10 0.80 -6.96
CA ILE A 39 -0.26 1.97 -6.67
C ILE A 39 0.47 2.41 -7.94
N ALA A 40 1.09 1.48 -8.68
CA ALA A 40 1.77 1.82 -9.93
C ALA A 40 0.84 2.51 -10.93
N LYS A 41 -0.40 2.02 -11.07
CA LYS A 41 -1.43 2.67 -11.92
C LYS A 41 -1.81 4.06 -11.40
N ASP A 42 -1.98 4.21 -10.08
CA ASP A 42 -2.28 5.50 -9.47
C ASP A 42 -1.12 6.51 -9.66
N MET A 43 0.14 6.05 -9.59
CA MET A 43 1.33 6.86 -9.92
C MET A 43 1.31 7.35 -11.37
N VAL A 44 1.04 6.44 -12.32
CA VAL A 44 0.92 6.80 -13.74
C VAL A 44 -0.21 7.82 -13.93
N LYS A 45 -1.39 7.58 -13.33
CA LYS A 45 -2.52 8.51 -13.39
C LYS A 45 -2.15 9.91 -12.87
N LEU A 46 -1.47 9.99 -11.72
CA LEU A 46 -1.03 11.26 -11.15
C LEU A 46 0.01 11.96 -12.04
N SER A 47 0.97 11.22 -12.58
CA SER A 47 1.95 11.75 -13.54
C SER A 47 1.27 12.31 -14.79
N LEU A 48 0.27 11.60 -15.33
CA LEU A 48 -0.56 12.05 -16.44
C LEU A 48 -1.41 13.29 -16.12
N MET A 49 -1.64 13.59 -14.84
CA MET A 49 -2.28 14.82 -14.37
C MET A 49 -1.27 15.96 -14.12
N GLY A 50 0.02 15.71 -14.30
CA GLY A 50 1.10 16.69 -14.14
C GLY A 50 1.75 16.70 -12.75
N PHE A 51 1.35 15.80 -11.85
CA PHE A 51 1.99 15.69 -10.55
C PHE A 51 3.39 15.08 -10.68
N GLN A 52 4.36 15.68 -9.99
CA GLN A 52 5.73 15.17 -9.85
C GLN A 52 5.92 14.33 -8.58
N GLU A 53 5.00 14.48 -7.61
CA GLU A 53 5.01 13.80 -6.33
C GLU A 53 3.59 13.39 -5.92
N PHE A 54 3.46 12.49 -4.95
CA PHE A 54 2.16 12.14 -4.40
C PHE A 54 1.61 13.32 -3.59
N PRO A 55 0.44 13.88 -3.98
CA PRO A 55 -0.14 14.99 -3.24
C PRO A 55 -0.51 14.54 -1.83
N ASP A 56 -0.32 15.42 -0.85
CA ASP A 56 -0.54 15.13 0.57
C ASP A 56 -1.93 14.55 0.85
N SER A 57 -2.94 15.08 0.16
CA SER A 57 -4.34 14.61 0.23
C SER A 57 -4.53 13.14 -0.18
N SER A 58 -3.60 12.57 -0.94
CA SER A 58 -3.65 11.18 -1.41
C SER A 58 -2.75 10.22 -0.62
N ARG A 59 -1.93 10.72 0.29
CA ARG A 59 -1.04 9.88 1.12
C ARG A 59 -1.82 8.94 2.03
N GLY A 60 -2.91 9.43 2.63
CA GLY A 60 -3.81 8.62 3.47
C GLY A 60 -4.41 7.42 2.72
N TYR A 61 -4.80 7.62 1.46
CA TYR A 61 -5.38 6.56 0.63
C TYR A 61 -4.40 5.40 0.34
N VAL A 62 -3.12 5.70 0.09
CA VAL A 62 -2.09 4.66 -0.09
C VAL A 62 -1.93 3.87 1.21
N LEU A 63 -1.82 4.56 2.34
CA LEU A 63 -1.70 3.94 3.66
C LEU A 63 -2.90 3.05 3.99
N GLU A 64 -4.13 3.52 3.76
CA GLU A 64 -5.35 2.73 3.96
C GLU A 64 -5.35 1.43 3.16
N LYS A 65 -4.91 1.49 1.89
CA LYS A 65 -4.80 0.30 1.06
C LYS A 65 -3.73 -0.67 1.57
N VAL A 66 -2.56 -0.18 2.01
CA VAL A 66 -1.52 -1.01 2.65
C VAL A 66 -2.14 -1.76 3.84
N LEU A 67 -2.75 -1.01 4.77
CA LEU A 67 -3.37 -1.55 5.98
C LEU A 67 -4.45 -2.60 5.66
N SER A 68 -5.26 -2.37 4.62
CA SER A 68 -6.28 -3.31 4.16
C SER A 68 -5.72 -4.69 3.79
N ILE A 69 -4.53 -4.74 3.16
CA ILE A 69 -3.91 -6.00 2.74
C ILE A 69 -3.26 -6.70 3.89
N ILE A 70 -2.56 -5.97 4.75
CA ILE A 70 -1.99 -6.53 5.97
C ILE A 70 -3.09 -7.25 6.75
N ARG A 71 -4.25 -6.60 6.88
CA ARG A 71 -5.45 -7.19 7.53
C ARG A 71 -6.01 -8.41 6.80
N ARG A 72 -6.19 -8.32 5.48
CA ARG A 72 -6.76 -9.43 4.69
C ARG A 72 -5.83 -10.64 4.60
N ALA A 73 -4.53 -10.41 4.53
CA ALA A 73 -3.51 -11.45 4.52
C ALA A 73 -3.22 -12.00 5.93
N ARG A 74 -3.71 -11.33 6.98
CA ARG A 74 -3.50 -11.70 8.39
C ARG A 74 -2.02 -11.76 8.76
N ILE A 75 -1.26 -10.75 8.29
CA ILE A 75 0.20 -10.65 8.47
C ILE A 75 0.59 -9.45 9.34
N GLU A 76 -0.32 -8.92 10.15
CA GLU A 76 -0.11 -7.73 10.97
C GLU A 76 1.11 -7.86 11.89
N LYS A 77 1.25 -9.02 12.54
CA LYS A 77 2.33 -9.26 13.50
C LYS A 77 3.68 -9.39 12.80
N GLU A 78 3.71 -10.07 11.66
CA GLU A 78 4.88 -10.26 10.82
C GLU A 78 5.36 -8.92 10.27
N VAL A 79 4.45 -8.10 9.74
CA VAL A 79 4.77 -6.77 9.22
C VAL A 79 5.27 -5.87 10.34
N LEU A 80 4.61 -5.85 11.50
CA LEU A 80 5.06 -5.04 12.64
C LEU A 80 6.47 -5.46 13.10
N ARG A 81 6.73 -6.77 13.22
CA ARG A 81 8.08 -7.27 13.57
C ARG A 81 9.13 -6.85 12.56
N GLU A 82 8.80 -6.89 11.27
CA GLU A 82 9.74 -6.49 10.22
C GLU A 82 10.01 -4.99 10.26
N LEU A 83 8.97 -4.16 10.44
CA LEU A 83 9.12 -2.71 10.59
C LEU A 83 10.01 -2.35 11.80
N MET A 84 9.79 -3.02 12.94
CA MET A 84 10.59 -2.80 14.15
C MET A 84 12.09 -3.07 13.95
N ARG A 85 12.51 -3.87 12.96
CA ARG A 85 13.94 -4.12 12.67
C ARG A 85 14.64 -2.92 12.04
N PHE A 86 13.88 -2.01 11.44
CA PHE A 86 14.40 -0.80 10.81
C PHE A 86 14.32 0.43 11.71
N MET A 87 13.73 0.28 12.90
CA MET A 87 13.57 1.34 13.88
C MET A 87 14.69 1.27 14.91
N SER A 88 15.07 2.42 15.44
CA SER A 88 15.94 2.50 16.61
C SER A 88 15.20 1.99 17.86
N ASP A 89 15.98 1.57 18.87
CA ASP A 89 15.43 1.13 20.15
C ASP A 89 14.60 2.25 20.83
N GLU A 90 14.96 3.52 20.59
CA GLU A 90 14.27 4.69 21.11
C GLU A 90 12.87 4.86 20.48
N GLU A 91 12.78 4.81 19.15
CA GLU A 91 11.50 4.88 18.42
C GLU A 91 10.56 3.71 18.78
N VAL A 92 11.13 2.51 18.99
CA VAL A 92 10.36 1.33 19.41
C VAL A 92 9.79 1.53 20.82
N GLU A 93 10.57 2.08 21.74
CA GLU A 93 10.11 2.28 23.11
C GLU A 93 9.12 3.44 23.22
N GLU A 94 9.26 4.48 22.39
CA GLU A 94 8.27 5.55 22.24
C GLU A 94 6.92 5.00 21.76
N MET A 95 6.90 4.21 20.68
CA MET A 95 5.69 3.55 20.20
C MET A 95 5.02 2.66 21.27
N ARG A 96 5.83 1.92 22.05
CA ARG A 96 5.31 1.07 23.15
C ARG A 96 4.72 1.90 24.28
N ARG A 97 5.26 3.11 24.53
CA ARG A 97 4.76 4.03 25.55
C ARG A 97 3.43 4.61 25.10
N GLU A 98 3.34 5.09 23.86
CA GLU A 98 2.10 5.60 23.27
C GLU A 98 0.99 4.55 23.28
N ALA A 99 1.27 3.32 22.84
CA ALA A 99 0.29 2.23 22.86
C ALA A 99 -0.22 1.88 24.28
N ARG A 100 0.65 1.98 25.29
CA ARG A 100 0.27 1.76 26.69
C ARG A 100 -0.58 2.90 27.26
N LEU A 101 -0.30 4.14 26.85
CA LEU A 101 -1.10 5.33 27.20
C LEU A 101 -2.51 5.26 26.58
N GLU A 102 -2.60 4.89 25.30
CA GLU A 102 -3.89 4.75 24.59
C GLU A 102 -4.78 3.63 25.15
N GLN A 103 -4.17 2.58 25.70
CA GLN A 103 -4.89 1.47 26.34
C GLN A 103 -5.23 1.73 27.82
N GLY A 104 -4.89 2.90 28.37
CA GLY A 104 -5.12 3.22 29.79
C GLY A 104 -4.32 2.34 30.77
N LEU A 105 -3.22 1.73 30.30
CA LEU A 105 -2.37 0.83 31.09
C LEU A 105 -1.24 1.57 31.84
N LEU A 106 -1.13 2.88 31.64
CA LEU A 106 -0.21 3.78 32.33
C LEU A 106 -1.00 4.91 32.99
N THR A 107 -1.81 4.56 33.98
CA THR A 107 -2.32 5.49 35.00
C THR A 107 -1.73 5.14 36.35
#